data_AF-A0A8T4VKQ9-F1
#
_entry.id   AF-A0A8T4VKQ9-F1
#
_cell.length_a   1.000
_cell.length_b   1.000
_cell.length_c   1.000
_cell.angle_alpha   90.00
_cell.angle_beta   90.00
_cell.angle_gamma   90.00
#
_symmetry.space_group_name_H-M   'P 1'
#
loop_
_entity.id
_entity.type
_entity.pdbx_description
1 polymer ?
#
loop_
_entity_poly.entity_id
_entity_poly.type
_entity_poly.pdbx_seq_one_letter_code
_entity_poly.pdbx_strand_id
1 'polypeptide(L)'
;VEVLCLSCLKLDPKTTKEFTFDTVNNAAHPEYVTDNLSSGIVFLHYSEDACPGCDIMLPIVQDLLSVEYEKKELFSANVDYEGQQINYFYTNLDHATPGRTEPFETYDIKDVKGLPMFTIVTLGYYSGVIKPKLVTLYGTLGVDTYEQRMQVLEEVIEDAFTLWNENIPGYES
;
A
#
# COMPACT_ATOMS: atom_id res chain seq x y z
N VAL A 1 20.08 -22.40 -22.61
CA VAL A 1 20.79 -21.36 -21.83
C VAL A 1 19.73 -20.60 -21.09
N GLU A 2 19.50 -20.90 -19.81
CA GLU A 2 18.66 -20.08 -18.96
C GLU A 2 19.37 -18.76 -18.74
N VAL A 3 18.90 -17.72 -19.41
CA VAL A 3 19.34 -16.37 -19.13
C VAL A 3 18.63 -15.96 -17.85
N LEU A 4 19.30 -16.18 -16.70
CA LEU A 4 18.95 -15.53 -15.45
C LEU A 4 18.90 -14.03 -15.72
N CYS A 5 17.69 -13.48 -15.75
CA CYS A 5 17.46 -12.05 -15.88
C CYS A 5 17.98 -11.38 -14.59
N LEU A 6 19.25 -10.99 -14.61
CA LEU A 6 19.96 -10.30 -13.54
C LEU A 6 19.32 -8.94 -13.17
N SER A 7 18.33 -8.48 -13.94
CA SER A 7 17.49 -7.32 -13.65
C SER A 7 16.42 -7.59 -12.58
N CYS A 8 15.88 -8.80 -12.46
CA CYS A 8 14.82 -9.10 -11.49
C CYS A 8 15.33 -9.23 -10.05
N LEU A 9 16.57 -9.72 -9.89
CA LEU A 9 17.25 -9.85 -8.58
C LEU A 9 17.76 -8.52 -8.01
N LYS A 10 17.67 -7.42 -8.77
CA LYS A 10 18.27 -6.13 -8.41
C LYS A 10 17.30 -5.15 -7.72
N LEU A 11 16.03 -5.52 -7.57
CA LEU A 11 14.97 -4.59 -7.15
C LEU A 11 14.01 -5.20 -6.11
N ASP A 12 14.51 -6.02 -5.18
CA ASP A 12 13.78 -6.29 -3.94
C ASP A 12 14.35 -5.36 -2.84
N PRO A 13 13.99 -4.06 -2.84
CA PRO A 13 14.49 -3.15 -1.83
C PRO A 13 13.99 -3.64 -0.47
N LYS A 14 14.91 -3.84 0.48
CA LYS A 14 14.54 -4.19 1.85
C LYS A 14 13.51 -3.20 2.36
N THR A 15 12.29 -3.68 2.56
CA THR A 15 11.18 -2.89 3.07
C THR A 15 11.44 -2.57 4.54
N THR A 16 11.22 -1.31 4.92
CA THR A 16 11.29 -0.87 6.31
C THR A 16 9.85 -0.69 6.76
N LYS A 17 9.40 -1.46 7.75
CA LYS A 17 8.01 -1.44 8.24
C LYS A 17 7.70 -0.20 9.12
N GLU A 18 8.49 0.87 9.02
CA GLU A 18 8.36 2.04 9.87
C GLU A 18 7.39 3.06 9.26
N PHE A 19 6.32 3.39 10.00
CA PHE A 19 5.39 4.43 9.61
C PHE A 19 6.03 5.82 9.72
N THR A 20 5.88 6.63 8.67
CA THR A 20 6.39 7.99 8.57
C THR A 20 5.26 9.00 8.28
N PHE A 21 5.52 10.27 8.57
CA PHE A 21 4.66 11.38 8.14
C PHE A 21 5.07 11.97 6.80
N ASP A 22 6.23 11.56 6.27
CA ASP A 22 6.84 12.16 5.10
C ASP A 22 6.41 11.42 3.83
N THR A 23 5.76 12.14 2.93
CA THR A 23 5.60 11.76 1.52
C THR A 23 6.81 12.24 0.72
N VAL A 24 6.95 11.79 -0.52
CA VAL A 24 7.98 12.30 -1.42
C VAL A 24 7.82 13.82 -1.56
N ASN A 25 8.88 14.57 -1.26
CA ASN A 25 8.91 16.04 -1.30
C ASN A 25 7.82 16.75 -0.45
N ASN A 26 7.27 16.10 0.57
CA ASN A 26 6.11 16.60 1.33
C ASN A 26 4.89 16.88 0.45
N ALA A 27 4.72 16.13 -0.65
CA ALA A 27 3.53 16.20 -1.49
C ALA A 27 2.26 15.91 -0.67
N ALA A 28 1.17 16.61 -0.98
CA ALA A 28 -0.10 16.40 -0.30
C ALA A 28 -0.64 14.99 -0.55
N HIS A 29 -1.34 14.44 0.43
CA HIS A 29 -2.15 13.24 0.22
C HIS A 29 -3.27 13.56 -0.77
N PRO A 30 -3.59 12.67 -1.73
CA PRO A 30 -4.76 12.84 -2.58
C PRO A 30 -6.05 12.91 -1.75
N GLU A 31 -7.03 13.70 -2.20
CA GLU A 31 -8.30 13.90 -1.47
C GLU A 31 -9.01 12.57 -1.15
N TYR A 32 -9.04 11.64 -2.10
CA TYR A 32 -9.65 10.33 -1.86
C TYR A 32 -8.95 9.53 -0.75
N VAL A 33 -7.69 9.81 -0.43
CA VAL A 33 -7.02 9.19 0.71
C VAL A 33 -7.50 9.86 2.00
N THR A 34 -7.45 11.19 2.07
CA THR A 34 -7.81 11.94 3.29
C THR A 34 -9.29 11.77 3.67
N ASP A 35 -10.18 11.73 2.69
CA ASP A 35 -11.62 11.57 2.89
C ASP A 35 -11.97 10.21 3.52
N ASN A 36 -11.24 9.17 3.11
CA ASN A 36 -11.46 7.80 3.58
C ASN A 36 -10.81 7.50 4.94
N LEU A 37 -9.86 8.34 5.41
CA LEU A 37 -9.24 8.16 6.73
C LEU A 37 -10.22 8.39 7.89
N SER A 38 -11.35 9.05 7.64
CA SER A 38 -12.41 9.23 8.63
C SER A 38 -13.20 7.93 8.93
N SER A 39 -13.18 6.97 8.00
CA SER A 39 -13.95 5.72 8.09
C SER A 39 -13.10 4.49 8.35
N GLY A 40 -11.78 4.56 8.11
CA GLY A 40 -10.85 3.45 8.31
C GLY A 40 -9.45 3.74 7.78
N ILE A 41 -8.59 2.73 7.70
CA ILE A 41 -7.29 2.87 7.04
C ILE A 41 -7.46 2.86 5.52
N VAL A 42 -6.47 3.37 4.80
CA VAL A 42 -6.43 3.34 3.33
C VAL A 42 -5.30 2.42 2.89
N PHE A 43 -5.61 1.43 2.06
CA PHE A 43 -4.62 0.51 1.50
C PHE A 43 -4.56 0.68 -0.02
N LEU A 44 -3.46 1.26 -0.48
CA LEU A 44 -3.13 1.44 -1.89
C LEU A 44 -2.20 0.32 -2.37
N HIS A 45 -2.55 -0.33 -3.48
CA HIS A 45 -1.77 -1.38 -4.12
C HIS A 45 -1.53 -1.02 -5.58
N TYR A 46 -0.27 -0.87 -5.95
CA TYR A 46 0.19 -0.53 -7.30
C TYR A 46 0.88 -1.71 -7.97
N SER A 47 0.61 -1.88 -9.25
CA SER A 47 1.12 -2.96 -10.10
C SER A 47 1.37 -2.44 -11.53
N GLU A 48 2.02 -3.24 -12.35
CA GLU A 48 2.14 -3.06 -13.81
C GLU A 48 1.99 -4.42 -14.52
N ASP A 49 1.83 -4.45 -15.84
CA ASP A 49 1.62 -5.69 -16.59
C ASP A 49 2.84 -6.60 -16.53
N ALA A 50 4.05 -6.05 -16.69
CA ALA A 50 5.30 -6.78 -16.82
C ALA A 50 6.05 -6.95 -15.48
N CYS A 51 5.35 -7.35 -14.43
CA CYS A 51 5.89 -7.44 -13.07
C CYS A 51 5.63 -8.82 -12.42
N PRO A 52 6.66 -9.71 -12.35
CA PRO A 52 6.52 -11.03 -11.73
C PRO A 52 6.19 -10.97 -10.23
N GLY A 53 6.72 -9.98 -9.51
CA GLY A 53 6.38 -9.76 -8.11
C GLY A 53 4.90 -9.45 -7.91
N CYS A 54 4.29 -8.75 -8.87
CA CYS A 54 2.88 -8.39 -8.84
C CYS A 54 2.01 -9.64 -9.04
N ASP A 55 2.43 -10.55 -9.92
CA ASP A 55 1.74 -11.84 -10.13
C ASP A 55 1.82 -12.73 -8.88
N ILE A 56 2.91 -12.64 -8.12
CA ILE A 56 3.08 -13.35 -6.84
C ILE A 56 2.19 -12.75 -5.75
N MET A 57 2.15 -11.42 -5.63
CA MET A 57 1.49 -10.74 -4.51
C MET A 57 -0.01 -10.54 -4.71
N LEU A 58 -0.49 -10.41 -5.95
CA LEU A 58 -1.91 -10.20 -6.25
C LEU A 58 -2.84 -11.21 -5.56
N PRO A 59 -2.66 -12.54 -5.71
CA PRO A 59 -3.53 -13.50 -5.04
C PRO A 59 -3.45 -13.41 -3.51
N ILE A 60 -2.28 -13.10 -2.94
CA ILE A 60 -2.13 -12.92 -1.48
C ILE A 60 -3.00 -11.77 -0.98
N VAL A 61 -2.97 -10.62 -1.65
CA VAL A 61 -3.79 -9.45 -1.27
C VAL A 61 -5.27 -9.73 -1.48
N GLN A 62 -5.63 -10.44 -2.56
CA GLN A 62 -7.02 -10.83 -2.85
C GLN A 62 -7.57 -11.76 -1.76
N ASP A 63 -6.80 -12.77 -1.35
CA ASP A 63 -7.19 -13.69 -0.29
C ASP A 63 -7.26 -12.98 1.07
N LEU A 64 -6.25 -12.17 1.40
CA LEU A 64 -6.18 -11.41 2.65
C LEU A 64 -7.38 -10.46 2.83
N LEU A 65 -7.79 -9.78 1.77
CA LEU A 65 -8.87 -8.80 1.79
C LEU A 65 -10.22 -9.38 1.32
N SER A 66 -10.26 -10.67 0.93
CA SER A 66 -11.43 -11.32 0.34
C SER A 66 -12.06 -10.51 -0.82
N VAL A 67 -11.23 -10.06 -1.76
CA VAL A 67 -11.64 -9.27 -2.94
C VAL A 67 -11.22 -9.96 -4.23
N GLU A 68 -12.01 -9.80 -5.30
CA GLU A 68 -11.73 -10.37 -6.62
C GLU A 68 -11.75 -9.29 -7.70
N TYR A 69 -10.70 -9.21 -8.50
CA TYR A 69 -10.57 -8.31 -9.67
C TYR A 69 -9.45 -8.81 -10.59
N GLU A 70 -9.43 -8.33 -11.83
CA GLU A 70 -8.34 -8.68 -12.75
C GLU A 70 -7.17 -7.70 -12.64
N LYS A 71 -5.95 -8.18 -12.91
CA LYS A 71 -4.72 -7.38 -12.88
C LYS A 71 -4.78 -6.10 -13.74
N LYS A 72 -5.60 -6.07 -14.78
CA LYS A 72 -5.68 -4.91 -15.70
C LYS A 72 -6.69 -3.85 -15.28
N GLU A 73 -7.45 -4.10 -14.22
CA GLU A 73 -8.52 -3.22 -13.78
C GLU A 73 -8.00 -2.13 -12.83
N LEU A 74 -8.74 -1.02 -12.77
CA LEU A 74 -8.72 -0.16 -11.60
C LEU A 74 -9.80 -0.67 -10.67
N PHE A 75 -9.43 -1.01 -9.44
CA PHE A 75 -10.38 -1.58 -8.48
C PHE A 75 -10.35 -0.78 -7.17
N SER A 76 -11.51 -0.61 -6.56
CA SER A 76 -11.64 0.01 -5.24
C SER A 76 -12.78 -0.65 -4.48
N ALA A 77 -12.56 -0.94 -3.21
CA ALA A 77 -13.54 -1.58 -2.35
C ALA A 77 -13.39 -1.12 -0.89
N ASN A 78 -14.51 -1.07 -0.19
CA ASN A 78 -14.55 -0.94 1.26
C ASN A 78 -14.62 -2.35 1.84
N VAL A 79 -13.49 -2.82 2.38
CA VAL A 79 -13.32 -4.16 2.94
C VAL A 79 -13.52 -4.12 4.46
N ASP A 80 -14.43 -4.96 4.97
CA ASP A 80 -14.52 -5.25 6.40
C ASP A 80 -13.43 -6.26 6.77
N TYR A 81 -12.46 -5.82 7.56
CA TYR A 81 -11.34 -6.61 8.04
C TYR A 81 -11.46 -6.72 9.56
N GLU A 82 -11.95 -7.87 10.03
CA GLU A 82 -12.17 -8.15 11.46
C GLU A 82 -13.02 -7.08 12.19
N GLY A 83 -14.04 -6.55 11.51
CA GLY A 83 -14.91 -5.50 12.06
C GLY A 83 -14.34 -4.08 11.98
N GLN A 84 -13.22 -3.90 11.29
CA GLN A 84 -12.61 -2.60 10.99
C GLN A 84 -12.56 -2.36 9.48
N GLN A 85 -12.62 -1.10 9.06
CA GLN A 85 -12.70 -0.76 7.63
C GLN A 85 -11.32 -0.56 7.00
N ILE A 86 -11.06 -1.27 5.91
CA ILE A 86 -9.99 -0.95 4.95
C ILE A 86 -10.63 -0.36 3.70
N ASN A 87 -10.24 0.86 3.34
CA ASN A 87 -10.56 1.45 2.05
C ASN A 87 -9.45 1.06 1.06
N TYR A 88 -9.71 0.00 0.29
CA TYR A 88 -8.73 -0.62 -0.59
C TYR A 88 -8.79 -0.05 -2.01
N PHE A 89 -7.62 0.25 -2.58
CA PHE A 89 -7.47 0.76 -3.94
C PHE A 89 -6.36 0.02 -4.67
N TYR A 90 -6.71 -0.68 -5.75
CA TYR A 90 -5.78 -1.28 -6.67
C TYR A 90 -5.62 -0.42 -7.93
N THR A 91 -4.38 -0.22 -8.36
CA THR A 91 -4.03 0.54 -9.57
C THR A 91 -2.98 -0.19 -10.38
N ASN A 92 -3.32 -0.62 -11.59
CA ASN A 92 -2.32 -1.01 -12.58
C ASN A 92 -1.87 0.22 -13.38
N LEU A 93 -0.58 0.57 -13.26
CA LEU A 93 0.00 1.79 -13.84
C LEU A 93 -0.01 1.81 -15.38
N ASP A 94 -0.02 0.66 -16.05
CA ASP A 94 -0.07 0.58 -17.52
C ASP A 94 -1.48 0.88 -18.08
N HIS A 95 -2.52 0.77 -17.23
CA HIS A 95 -3.93 0.95 -17.63
C HIS A 95 -4.62 2.11 -16.90
N ALA A 96 -3.96 2.68 -15.90
CA ALA A 96 -4.51 3.75 -15.09
C ALA A 96 -4.60 5.08 -15.85
N THR A 97 -5.63 5.86 -15.53
CA THR A 97 -5.70 7.26 -15.95
C THR A 97 -4.71 8.10 -15.13
N PRO A 98 -4.20 9.23 -15.67
CA PRO A 98 -3.17 10.04 -15.00
C PRO A 98 -3.47 10.42 -13.54
N GLY A 99 -4.74 10.72 -13.21
CA GLY A 99 -5.15 11.06 -11.83
C GLY A 99 -5.07 9.92 -10.81
N ARG A 100 -4.85 8.67 -11.26
CA ARG A 100 -4.61 7.51 -10.38
C ARG A 100 -3.15 7.04 -10.39
N THR A 101 -2.34 7.49 -11.34
CA THR A 101 -0.90 7.24 -11.36
C THR A 101 -0.11 8.26 -10.54
N GLU A 102 -0.54 9.52 -10.47
CA GLU A 102 0.14 10.57 -9.69
C GLU A 102 0.41 10.19 -8.21
N PRO A 103 -0.52 9.54 -7.49
CA PRO A 103 -0.26 9.11 -6.11
C PRO A 103 0.89 8.10 -5.97
N PHE A 104 1.23 7.34 -7.02
CA PHE A 104 2.37 6.42 -6.99
C PHE A 104 3.67 7.17 -6.67
N GLU A 105 3.92 8.31 -7.32
CA GLU A 105 5.11 9.11 -7.09
C GLU A 105 5.12 9.78 -5.71
N THR A 106 3.94 10.17 -5.20
CA THR A 106 3.79 10.72 -3.84
C THR A 106 4.21 9.72 -2.76
N TYR A 107 3.93 8.43 -2.97
CA TYR A 107 4.12 7.38 -1.97
C TYR A 107 5.35 6.50 -2.18
N ASP A 108 6.08 6.67 -3.28
CA ASP A 108 7.37 6.03 -3.49
C ASP A 108 8.48 6.70 -2.65
N ILE A 109 8.36 6.63 -1.33
CA ILE A 109 9.22 7.32 -0.35
C ILE A 109 10.71 6.97 -0.47
N LYS A 110 11.06 5.85 -1.12
CA LYS A 110 12.44 5.45 -1.37
C LYS A 110 12.96 5.87 -2.75
N ASP A 111 12.12 6.45 -3.60
CA ASP A 111 12.43 6.84 -4.98
C ASP A 111 13.06 5.68 -5.77
N VAL A 112 12.52 4.47 -5.59
CA VAL A 112 13.04 3.23 -6.20
C VAL A 112 12.15 2.71 -7.32
N LYS A 113 10.94 3.25 -7.45
CA LYS A 113 9.90 2.83 -8.41
C LYS A 113 9.66 1.32 -8.37
N GLY A 114 9.73 0.74 -7.18
CA GLY A 114 9.61 -0.70 -6.97
C GLY A 114 8.16 -1.14 -7.10
N LEU A 115 7.91 -2.24 -7.81
CA LEU A 115 6.59 -2.85 -7.95
C LEU A 115 6.63 -4.35 -7.60
N PRO A 116 5.54 -4.91 -7.04
CA PRO A 116 4.35 -4.22 -6.60
C PRO A 116 4.67 -3.28 -5.43
N MET A 117 3.92 -2.19 -5.31
CA MET A 117 4.05 -1.24 -4.21
C MET A 117 2.79 -1.25 -3.38
N PHE A 118 2.95 -1.30 -2.06
CA PHE A 118 1.85 -1.28 -1.12
C PHE A 118 2.03 -0.07 -0.21
N THR A 119 1.08 0.85 -0.20
CA THR A 119 1.07 1.97 0.73
C THR A 119 -0.14 1.83 1.63
N ILE A 120 0.10 1.75 2.93
CA ILE A 120 -0.96 1.80 3.93
C ILE A 120 -0.89 3.16 4.61
N VAL A 121 -1.97 3.93 4.51
CA VAL A 121 -2.13 5.23 5.14
C VAL A 121 -3.10 5.08 6.32
N THR A 122 -2.67 5.60 7.45
CA THR A 122 -3.38 5.64 8.73
C THR A 122 -3.26 7.04 9.34
N LEU A 123 -3.59 7.19 10.62
CA LEU A 123 -3.51 8.44 11.36
C LEU A 123 -2.39 8.39 12.40
N GLY A 124 -1.82 9.55 12.70
CA GLY A 124 -0.83 9.68 13.77
C GLY A 124 -0.77 11.10 14.33
N TYR A 125 -0.41 11.17 15.61
CA TYR A 125 -0.16 12.43 16.29
C TYR A 125 1.20 13.02 15.92
N TYR A 126 1.21 14.25 15.43
CA TYR A 126 2.41 15.02 15.14
C TYR A 126 2.27 16.44 15.68
N SER A 127 3.03 16.74 16.74
CA SER A 127 3.18 18.10 17.29
C SER A 127 1.85 18.83 17.56
N GLY A 128 0.88 18.14 18.16
CA GLY A 128 -0.41 18.73 18.54
C GLY A 128 -1.54 18.53 17.53
N VAL A 129 -1.25 17.95 16.36
CA VAL A 129 -2.24 17.72 15.30
C VAL A 129 -2.26 16.24 14.92
N ILE A 130 -3.45 15.68 14.73
CA ILE A 130 -3.61 14.37 14.12
C ILE A 130 -3.57 14.55 12.60
N LYS A 131 -2.68 13.82 11.93
CA LYS A 131 -2.53 13.91 10.47
C LYS A 131 -2.24 12.53 9.87
N PRO A 132 -2.36 12.37 8.54
CA PRO A 132 -2.05 11.12 7.89
C PRO A 132 -0.60 10.67 8.15
N LYS A 133 -0.43 9.38 8.36
CA LYS A 133 0.85 8.69 8.57
C LYS A 133 0.84 7.45 7.69
N LEU A 134 1.96 7.08 7.09
CA LEU A 134 1.99 6.03 6.08
C LEU A 134 3.18 5.10 6.21
N VAL A 135 3.06 3.92 5.63
CA VAL A 135 4.18 3.01 5.36
C VAL A 135 4.10 2.57 3.90
N THR A 136 5.25 2.48 3.23
CA THR A 136 5.36 1.94 1.87
C THR A 136 6.23 0.69 1.87
N LEU A 137 5.67 -0.39 1.35
CA LEU A 137 6.33 -1.67 1.10
C LEU A 137 6.44 -1.91 -0.40
N TYR A 138 7.38 -2.76 -0.78
CA TYR A 138 7.77 -2.98 -2.17
C TYR A 138 8.05 -4.47 -2.41
N GLY A 139 7.92 -4.89 -3.66
CA GLY A 139 8.37 -6.20 -4.10
C GLY A 139 7.60 -7.34 -3.42
N THR A 140 8.30 -8.44 -3.19
CA THR A 140 7.75 -9.62 -2.50
C THR A 140 8.02 -9.59 -0.99
N LEU A 141 8.21 -8.38 -0.45
CA LEU A 141 8.36 -8.09 0.98
C LEU A 141 9.61 -8.72 1.64
N GLY A 142 10.62 -9.09 0.85
CA GLY A 142 11.85 -9.71 1.35
C GLY A 142 11.67 -11.11 1.95
N VAL A 143 10.57 -11.80 1.62
CA VAL A 143 10.24 -13.14 2.09
C VAL A 143 9.80 -14.06 0.94
N ASP A 144 9.97 -15.37 1.13
CA ASP A 144 9.94 -16.34 0.02
C ASP A 144 8.62 -17.10 -0.12
N THR A 145 7.85 -17.27 0.96
CA THR A 145 6.62 -18.07 0.94
C THR A 145 5.36 -17.23 0.94
N TYR A 146 4.27 -17.83 0.48
CA TYR A 146 2.93 -17.22 0.49
C TYR A 146 2.52 -16.84 1.92
N GLU A 147 2.68 -17.76 2.87
CA GLU A 147 2.27 -17.57 4.27
C GLU A 147 3.09 -16.45 4.95
N GLN A 148 4.39 -16.37 4.67
CA GLN A 148 5.23 -15.31 5.23
C GLN A 148 4.82 -13.92 4.69
N ARG A 149 4.46 -13.83 3.41
CA ARG A 149 4.01 -12.57 2.80
C ARG A 149 2.67 -12.12 3.37
N MET A 150 1.74 -13.07 3.51
CA MET A 150 0.45 -12.84 4.16
C MET A 150 0.65 -12.32 5.58
N GLN A 151 1.46 -13.01 6.39
CA GLN A 151 1.78 -12.60 7.76
C GLN A 151 2.40 -11.19 7.82
N VAL A 152 3.31 -10.85 6.89
CA VAL A 152 3.90 -9.50 6.86
C VAL A 152 2.85 -8.43 6.59
N LEU A 153 1.89 -8.66 5.69
CA LEU A 153 0.83 -7.71 5.41
C LEU A 153 -0.17 -7.60 6.57
N GLU A 154 -0.55 -8.74 7.19
CA GLU A 154 -1.39 -8.78 8.39
C GLU A 154 -0.79 -7.94 9.51
N GLU A 155 0.48 -8.16 9.87
CA GLU A 155 1.20 -7.40 10.90
C GLU A 155 1.16 -5.88 10.64
N VAL A 156 1.36 -5.46 9.38
CA VAL A 156 1.37 -4.04 9.03
C VAL A 156 -0.03 -3.43 9.05
N ILE A 157 -1.06 -4.20 8.67
CA ILE A 157 -2.47 -3.79 8.75
C ILE A 157 -2.88 -3.65 10.23
N GLU A 158 -2.50 -4.58 11.09
CA GLU A 158 -2.75 -4.52 12.54
C GLU A 158 -2.09 -3.29 13.19
N ASP A 159 -0.83 -3.02 12.84
CA ASP A 159 -0.11 -1.81 13.28
C ASP A 159 -0.82 -0.53 12.79
N ALA A 160 -1.27 -0.52 11.53
CA ALA A 160 -2.00 0.60 10.96
C ALA A 160 -3.32 0.85 11.68
N PHE A 161 -4.07 -0.19 12.01
CA PHE A 161 -5.32 -0.08 12.77
C PHE A 161 -5.09 0.36 14.21
N THR A 162 -4.03 -0.12 14.86
CA THR A 162 -3.64 0.35 16.20
C THR A 162 -3.44 1.86 16.18
N LEU A 163 -2.65 2.36 15.24
CA LEU A 163 -2.43 3.79 15.05
C LEU A 163 -3.74 4.52 14.72
N TRP A 164 -4.59 3.98 13.86
CA TRP A 164 -5.86 4.62 13.48
C TRP A 164 -6.78 4.77 14.70
N ASN A 165 -7.00 3.69 15.45
CA ASN A 165 -7.88 3.68 16.62
C ASN A 165 -7.42 4.64 17.72
N GLU A 166 -6.11 4.76 17.93
CA GLU A 166 -5.54 5.70 18.90
C GLU A 166 -5.77 7.17 18.53
N ASN A 167 -5.85 7.48 17.22
CA ASN A 167 -5.77 8.85 16.72
C ASN A 167 -7.09 9.37 16.12
N ILE A 168 -8.01 8.49 15.67
CA ILE A 168 -9.29 8.88 15.06
C ILE A 168 -10.14 9.84 15.91
N PRO A 169 -10.18 9.78 17.27
CA PRO A 169 -10.98 10.74 18.04
C PRO A 169 -10.55 12.21 17.91
N GLY A 170 -9.31 12.45 17.45
CA GLY A 170 -8.76 13.80 17.27
C GLY A 170 -8.53 14.20 15.81
N TYR A 171 -9.00 13.41 14.84
CA TYR A 171 -8.84 13.70 13.43
C TYR A 171 -9.99 14.56 12.91
N GLU A 172 -9.64 15.67 12.27
CA GLU A 172 -10.57 16.56 11.57
C GLU A 172 -10.27 16.47 10.07
N SER A 173 -11.24 15.99 9.28
CA SER A 173 -11.14 15.86 7.82
C SER A 173 -11.30 17.21 7.11
#